data_AF-A0A5M8FEB8-F1
#
_entry.id   AF-A0A5M8FEB8-F1
#
_cell.length_a   1.000
_cell.length_b   1.000
_cell.length_c   1.000
_cell.angle_alpha   90.00
_cell.angle_beta   90.00
_cell.angle_gamma   90.00
#
_symmetry.space_group_name_H-M   'P 1'
#
loop_
_entity.id
_entity.type
_entity.pdbx_description
1 polymer ?
#
loop_
_entity_poly.entity_id
_entity_poly.type
_entity_poly.pdbx_seq_one_letter_code
_entity_poly.pdbx_strand_id
1 'polypeptide(L)'
;MAAALVSLSAAVAEEIRPRGSKGAWAWSDNVASTYFEHGIGLAVVFMPEQGCHDAFFAISGNDTLDSLSFTIDGAPYNPVAVDPFYVGEGLPLAGFLLSKQALYDLKNGSVLRIDSNVGSLSASLSGSALAFNHAYGNCMRMGTTQVLQPTPPQASRPLVGSIARDTTSKLSSFETDDGAPVVVFEGDFEQGDSQAIIEALRNSGTSLLVLESAGGLVSEAQMVGYYLRSNNVNAMAGELCASACTFALAGGVERLALSTSRIGLHRSQLLGGGGSLEDGQQVAANYLRYFRSMGVDPELVAIAGSVSSGNMRWLSSTEAERLGLVTVTVPPE
;
A
#
# COMPACT_ATOMS: atom_id res chain seq x y z
N MET A 1 -18.85 -15.21 -1.58
CA MET A 1 -19.74 -14.71 -2.64
C MET A 1 -20.85 -13.83 -2.07
N ALA A 2 -21.73 -14.31 -1.18
CA ALA A 2 -22.80 -13.49 -0.58
C ALA A 2 -22.30 -12.24 0.19
N ALA A 3 -21.29 -12.36 1.06
CA ALA A 3 -20.73 -11.20 1.77
C ALA A 3 -20.02 -10.20 0.83
N ALA A 4 -19.31 -10.71 -0.19
CA ALA A 4 -18.70 -9.89 -1.23
C ALA A 4 -19.75 -9.11 -2.03
N LEU A 5 -20.89 -9.74 -2.36
CA LEU A 5 -22.05 -9.12 -3.03
C LEU A 5 -22.73 -8.05 -2.16
N VAL A 6 -22.72 -8.22 -0.83
CA VAL A 6 -23.27 -7.22 0.11
C VAL A 6 -22.36 -6.00 0.21
N SER A 7 -21.04 -6.18 0.32
CA SER A 7 -20.06 -5.07 0.27
C SER A 7 -20.05 -4.39 -1.10
N LEU A 8 -20.22 -5.16 -2.19
CA LEU A 8 -20.44 -4.62 -3.53
C LEU A 8 -21.75 -3.85 -3.56
N SER A 9 -22.83 -4.32 -2.93
CA SER A 9 -24.11 -3.60 -2.89
C SER A 9 -24.06 -2.26 -2.17
N ALA A 10 -23.31 -2.18 -1.06
CA ALA A 10 -23.10 -0.92 -0.38
C ALA A 10 -22.22 0.04 -1.20
N ALA A 11 -21.14 -0.47 -1.80
CA ALA A 11 -20.24 0.31 -2.65
C ALA A 11 -20.84 0.69 -4.03
N VAL A 12 -21.81 -0.05 -4.53
CA VAL A 12 -22.50 0.15 -5.81
C VAL A 12 -23.76 1.01 -5.64
N ALA A 13 -24.48 0.87 -4.52
CA ALA A 13 -25.69 1.66 -4.21
C ALA A 13 -25.35 3.12 -3.87
N GLU A 14 -24.18 3.37 -3.29
CA GLU A 14 -23.63 4.70 -3.07
C GLU A 14 -22.69 5.08 -4.21
N GLU A 15 -23.22 5.04 -5.43
CA GLU A 15 -22.60 5.61 -6.63
C GLU A 15 -21.20 5.05 -6.96
N ILE A 16 -21.16 4.09 -7.91
CA ILE A 16 -20.15 4.17 -8.98
C ILE A 16 -20.43 5.45 -9.78
N ARG A 17 -20.30 6.64 -9.16
CA ARG A 17 -20.07 7.88 -9.88
C ARG A 17 -18.58 7.92 -10.17
N PRO A 18 -18.17 7.98 -11.44
CA PRO A 18 -16.77 8.06 -11.84
C PRO A 18 -16.09 9.21 -11.10
N ARG A 19 -15.20 8.90 -10.14
CA ARG A 19 -14.36 9.91 -9.47
C ARG A 19 -12.94 9.96 -10.04
N GLY A 20 -12.59 9.03 -10.93
CA GLY A 20 -11.36 9.08 -11.72
C GLY A 20 -11.53 9.97 -12.96
N SER A 21 -10.46 10.67 -13.36
CA SER A 21 -10.35 11.17 -14.74
C SER A 21 -10.30 9.98 -15.71
N LYS A 22 -10.57 10.20 -17.01
CA LYS A 22 -10.64 9.13 -18.02
C LYS A 22 -9.43 8.17 -17.92
N GLY A 23 -9.66 6.93 -17.49
CA GLY A 23 -8.62 5.92 -17.31
C GLY A 23 -7.77 6.02 -16.03
N ALA A 24 -7.97 7.02 -15.17
CA ALA A 24 -7.26 7.18 -13.91
C ALA A 24 -7.98 6.48 -12.75
N TRP A 25 -7.23 5.70 -11.99
CA TRP A 25 -7.77 4.95 -10.85
C TRP A 25 -7.95 5.85 -9.61
N ALA A 26 -9.08 5.68 -8.94
CA ALA A 26 -9.42 6.27 -7.65
C ALA A 26 -9.78 5.17 -6.64
N TRP A 27 -10.03 5.55 -5.38
CA TRP A 27 -10.55 4.62 -4.38
C TRP A 27 -11.62 5.27 -3.52
N SER A 28 -12.52 4.42 -3.01
CA SER A 28 -13.42 4.71 -1.90
C SER A 28 -13.45 3.47 -1.04
N ASP A 29 -13.31 3.64 0.28
CA ASP A 29 -13.42 2.52 1.21
C ASP A 29 -12.46 1.38 0.81
N ASN A 30 -12.93 0.13 0.76
CA ASN A 30 -12.17 -1.04 0.34
C ASN A 30 -12.18 -1.29 -1.18
N VAL A 31 -12.56 -0.28 -1.98
CA VAL A 31 -12.73 -0.40 -3.43
C VAL A 31 -11.81 0.56 -4.17
N ALA A 32 -11.05 0.05 -5.13
CA ALA A 32 -10.36 0.84 -6.14
C ALA A 32 -11.13 0.75 -7.46
N SER A 33 -11.33 1.86 -8.16
CA SER A 33 -12.12 1.88 -9.39
C SER A 33 -11.63 2.90 -10.41
N THR A 34 -11.98 2.67 -11.68
CA THR A 34 -11.74 3.58 -12.81
C THR A 34 -12.90 3.51 -13.80
N TYR A 35 -13.00 4.50 -14.69
CA TYR A 35 -14.05 4.61 -15.69
C TYR A 35 -13.48 5.06 -17.04
N PHE A 36 -14.03 4.53 -18.12
CA PHE A 36 -13.63 4.78 -19.50
C PHE A 36 -14.76 5.44 -20.31
N GLU A 37 -14.40 6.07 -21.42
CA GLU A 37 -15.42 6.53 -22.38
C GLU A 37 -16.25 5.32 -22.86
N HIS A 38 -17.56 5.54 -23.10
CA HIS A 38 -18.56 4.53 -23.49
C HIS A 38 -19.19 3.68 -22.36
N GLY A 39 -19.10 4.08 -21.09
CA GLY A 39 -19.91 3.46 -20.04
C GLY A 39 -19.27 2.27 -19.33
N ILE A 40 -17.99 2.00 -19.58
CA ILE A 40 -17.26 0.88 -18.96
C ILE A 40 -16.60 1.35 -17.66
N GLY A 41 -16.93 0.68 -16.55
CA GLY A 41 -16.31 0.86 -15.24
C GLY A 41 -15.56 -0.39 -14.81
N LEU A 42 -14.39 -0.24 -14.22
CA LEU A 42 -13.64 -1.33 -13.58
C LEU A 42 -13.52 -1.08 -12.09
N ALA A 43 -13.56 -2.14 -11.29
CA ALA A 43 -13.35 -2.07 -9.85
C ALA A 43 -12.56 -3.29 -9.33
N VAL A 44 -11.78 -3.07 -8.29
CA VAL A 44 -11.15 -4.10 -7.47
C VAL A 44 -11.59 -3.88 -6.04
N VAL A 45 -12.25 -4.89 -5.45
CA VAL A 45 -12.86 -4.83 -4.13
C VAL A 45 -12.13 -5.79 -3.20
N PHE A 46 -11.41 -5.25 -2.22
CA PHE A 46 -10.75 -6.04 -1.19
C PHE A 46 -11.77 -6.54 -0.17
N MET A 47 -11.71 -7.81 0.21
CA MET A 47 -12.75 -8.44 1.04
C MET A 47 -12.35 -8.49 2.52
N PRO A 48 -12.98 -7.71 3.42
CA PRO A 48 -12.63 -7.69 4.85
C PRO A 48 -12.81 -9.04 5.54
N GLU A 49 -13.89 -9.75 5.22
CA GLU A 49 -14.22 -11.07 5.75
C GLU A 49 -13.18 -12.16 5.39
N GLN A 50 -12.33 -11.91 4.39
CA GLN A 50 -11.24 -12.80 3.96
C GLN A 50 -9.87 -12.22 4.32
N GLY A 51 -9.82 -11.31 5.30
CA GLY A 51 -8.58 -10.68 5.74
C GLY A 51 -7.96 -9.73 4.71
N CYS A 52 -8.72 -9.23 3.74
CA CYS A 52 -8.30 -8.27 2.71
C CYS A 52 -7.17 -8.73 1.77
N HIS A 53 -6.67 -9.95 1.92
CA HIS A 53 -5.67 -10.54 1.04
C HIS A 53 -6.29 -11.12 -0.23
N ASP A 54 -7.61 -11.30 -0.23
CA ASP A 54 -8.41 -11.68 -1.38
C ASP A 54 -9.19 -10.46 -1.90
N ALA A 55 -9.26 -10.34 -3.22
CA ALA A 55 -9.98 -9.26 -3.88
C ALA A 55 -10.83 -9.77 -5.04
N PHE A 56 -11.96 -9.10 -5.26
CA PHE A 56 -12.86 -9.36 -6.36
C PHE A 56 -12.66 -8.28 -7.43
N PHE A 57 -12.35 -8.69 -8.65
CA PHE A 57 -12.36 -7.81 -9.80
C PHE A 57 -13.78 -7.76 -10.37
N ALA A 58 -14.28 -6.56 -10.64
CA ALA A 58 -15.57 -6.32 -11.26
C ALA A 58 -15.43 -5.39 -12.47
N ILE A 59 -16.22 -5.66 -13.50
CA ILE A 59 -16.43 -4.81 -14.66
C ILE A 59 -17.93 -4.57 -14.83
N SER A 60 -18.27 -3.32 -15.11
CA SER A 60 -19.62 -2.83 -15.39
C SER A 60 -19.64 -2.21 -16.77
N GLY A 61 -20.70 -2.45 -17.55
CA GLY A 61 -20.87 -1.84 -18.88
C GLY A 61 -22.35 -1.70 -19.26
N ASN A 62 -22.62 -0.89 -20.28
CA ASN A 62 -23.97 -0.75 -20.86
C ASN A 62 -24.36 -1.93 -21.75
N ASP A 63 -23.39 -2.62 -22.34
CA ASP A 63 -23.60 -3.82 -23.17
C ASP A 63 -23.42 -5.10 -22.34
N THR A 64 -24.20 -6.14 -22.64
CA THR A 64 -24.03 -7.47 -22.04
C THR A 64 -22.72 -8.10 -22.52
N LEU A 65 -21.79 -8.32 -21.58
CA LEU A 65 -20.53 -9.01 -21.82
C LEU A 65 -20.74 -10.52 -21.64
N ASP A 66 -20.78 -11.28 -22.73
CA ASP A 66 -21.03 -12.74 -22.70
C ASP A 66 -19.76 -13.54 -22.37
N SER A 67 -18.59 -12.95 -22.58
CA SER A 67 -17.31 -13.55 -22.23
C SER A 67 -16.24 -12.49 -21.96
N LEU A 68 -15.39 -12.78 -20.99
CA LEU A 68 -14.23 -11.95 -20.62
C LEU A 68 -13.02 -12.86 -20.44
N SER A 69 -11.91 -12.46 -21.06
CA SER A 69 -10.58 -13.01 -20.80
C SER A 69 -9.65 -11.86 -20.45
N PHE A 70 -8.66 -12.12 -19.61
CA PHE A 70 -7.77 -11.09 -19.13
C PHE A 70 -6.32 -11.59 -19.10
N THR A 71 -5.42 -10.68 -19.46
CA THR A 71 -3.98 -10.87 -19.28
C THR A 71 -3.46 -9.77 -18.37
N ILE A 72 -2.62 -10.17 -17.43
CA ILE A 72 -1.87 -9.25 -16.57
C ILE A 72 -0.40 -9.52 -16.85
N ASP A 73 0.31 -8.54 -17.40
CA ASP A 73 1.71 -8.65 -17.85
C ASP A 73 2.03 -9.90 -18.70
N GLY A 74 1.08 -10.27 -19.58
CA GLY A 74 1.25 -11.40 -20.49
C GLY A 74 1.00 -12.78 -19.88
N ALA A 75 0.74 -12.87 -18.56
CA ALA A 75 0.25 -14.10 -17.95
C ALA A 75 -1.24 -14.28 -18.31
N PRO A 76 -1.62 -15.36 -19.03
CA PRO A 76 -3.00 -15.64 -19.34
C PRO A 76 -3.72 -16.13 -18.09
N TYR A 77 -4.76 -15.41 -17.70
CA TYR A 77 -5.74 -15.94 -16.78
C TYR A 77 -6.91 -16.48 -17.60
N ASN A 78 -7.15 -17.78 -17.45
CA ASN A 78 -8.14 -18.49 -18.27
C ASN A 78 -9.51 -17.83 -18.19
N PRO A 79 -10.28 -17.84 -19.29
CA PRO A 79 -11.61 -17.24 -19.35
C PRO A 79 -12.47 -17.77 -18.22
N VAL A 80 -12.92 -16.86 -17.34
CA VAL A 80 -13.92 -17.17 -16.33
C VAL A 80 -15.26 -16.93 -17.00
N ALA A 81 -16.11 -17.95 -17.09
CA ALA A 81 -17.52 -17.74 -17.42
C ALA A 81 -18.09 -16.82 -16.34
N VAL A 82 -18.40 -15.59 -16.72
CA VAL A 82 -18.93 -14.57 -15.83
C VAL A 82 -20.42 -14.56 -16.02
N ASP A 83 -21.12 -15.27 -15.15
CA ASP A 83 -22.56 -15.07 -15.02
C ASP A 83 -22.78 -13.62 -14.55
N PRO A 84 -23.44 -12.77 -15.34
CA PRO A 84 -23.71 -11.41 -14.93
C PRO A 84 -24.58 -11.46 -13.67
N PHE A 85 -24.14 -10.77 -12.63
CA PHE A 85 -24.91 -10.64 -11.40
C PHE A 85 -25.32 -9.18 -11.20
N TYR A 86 -26.51 -9.00 -10.67
CA TYR A 86 -27.09 -7.69 -10.43
C TYR A 86 -26.84 -7.29 -8.99
N VAL A 87 -26.43 -6.04 -8.81
CA VAL A 87 -26.25 -5.43 -7.50
C VAL A 87 -27.18 -4.23 -7.42
N GLY A 88 -28.32 -4.40 -6.74
CA GLY A 88 -29.39 -3.40 -6.71
C GLY A 88 -30.08 -3.21 -8.08
N GLU A 89 -30.50 -1.98 -8.37
CA GLU A 89 -31.12 -1.56 -9.66
C GLU A 89 -30.06 -1.12 -10.71
N GLY A 90 -28.78 -1.47 -10.50
CA GLY A 90 -27.65 -1.01 -11.31
C GLY A 90 -27.39 -1.82 -12.59
N LEU A 91 -26.35 -1.39 -13.34
CA LEU A 91 -25.84 -2.10 -14.51
C LEU A 91 -25.36 -3.53 -14.15
N PRO A 92 -25.45 -4.50 -15.08
CA PRO A 92 -24.96 -5.85 -14.84
C PRO A 92 -23.45 -5.83 -14.57
N LEU A 93 -23.04 -6.53 -13.50
CA LEU A 93 -21.64 -6.69 -13.15
C LEU A 93 -21.16 -8.09 -13.56
N ALA A 94 -20.00 -8.13 -14.19
CA ALA A 94 -19.24 -9.34 -14.41
C ALA A 94 -17.95 -9.26 -13.59
N GLY A 95 -17.45 -10.37 -13.07
CA GLY A 95 -16.25 -10.35 -12.25
C GLY A 95 -15.79 -11.70 -11.74
N PHE A 96 -14.61 -11.71 -11.12
CA PHE A 96 -13.98 -12.93 -10.62
C PHE A 96 -13.08 -12.63 -9.42
N LEU A 97 -12.76 -13.67 -8.65
CA LEU A 97 -11.75 -13.59 -7.60
C LEU A 97 -10.36 -13.52 -8.22
N LEU A 98 -9.58 -12.52 -7.83
CA LEU A 98 -8.19 -12.38 -8.23
C LEU A 98 -7.34 -13.43 -7.51
N SER A 99 -6.42 -14.05 -8.24
CA SER A 99 -5.36 -14.84 -7.61
C SER A 99 -4.44 -13.92 -6.79
N LYS A 100 -3.68 -14.48 -5.85
CA LYS A 100 -2.65 -13.72 -5.10
C LYS A 100 -1.65 -13.05 -6.04
N GLN A 101 -1.26 -13.74 -7.11
CA GLN A 101 -0.36 -13.22 -8.13
C GLN A 101 -1.00 -12.07 -8.91
N ALA A 102 -2.26 -12.21 -9.35
CA ALA A 102 -2.97 -11.16 -10.07
C ALA A 102 -3.12 -9.91 -9.18
N LEU A 103 -3.49 -10.09 -7.92
CA LEU A 103 -3.62 -8.98 -6.97
C LEU A 103 -2.29 -8.26 -6.75
N TYR A 104 -1.21 -9.02 -6.70
CA TYR A 104 0.13 -8.50 -6.57
C TYR A 104 0.59 -7.73 -7.82
N ASP A 105 0.36 -8.27 -9.01
CA ASP A 105 0.67 -7.63 -10.29
C ASP A 105 -0.11 -6.31 -10.44
N LEU A 106 -1.41 -6.33 -10.11
CA LEU A 106 -2.26 -5.12 -10.09
C LEU A 106 -1.69 -4.05 -9.15
N LYS A 107 -1.28 -4.41 -7.92
CA LYS A 107 -0.69 -3.49 -6.93
C LYS A 107 0.67 -2.91 -7.35
N ASN A 108 1.31 -3.47 -8.38
CA ASN A 108 2.62 -3.06 -8.87
C ASN A 108 2.58 -2.40 -10.27
N GLY A 109 1.39 -2.08 -10.78
CA GLY A 109 1.22 -1.24 -11.97
C GLY A 109 1.30 -1.99 -13.31
N SER A 110 1.11 -3.31 -13.30
CA SER A 110 1.00 -4.16 -14.50
C SER A 110 -0.06 -3.68 -15.50
N VAL A 111 0.02 -4.04 -16.77
CA VAL A 111 -1.05 -3.68 -17.72
C VAL A 111 -2.16 -4.73 -17.66
N LEU A 112 -3.40 -4.29 -17.40
CA LEU A 112 -4.58 -5.16 -17.51
C LEU A 112 -5.10 -5.06 -18.94
N ARG A 113 -5.07 -6.17 -19.67
CA ARG A 113 -5.77 -6.29 -20.94
C ARG A 113 -6.98 -7.17 -20.74
N ILE A 114 -8.12 -6.70 -21.24
CA ILE A 114 -9.42 -7.36 -21.18
C ILE A 114 -9.85 -7.60 -22.62
N ASP A 115 -9.99 -8.86 -23.00
CA ASP A 115 -10.51 -9.27 -24.30
C ASP A 115 -11.91 -9.87 -24.10
N SER A 116 -12.90 -9.34 -24.80
CA SER A 116 -14.31 -9.71 -24.69
C SER A 116 -14.94 -10.01 -26.05
N ASN A 117 -16.15 -10.55 -26.05
CA ASN A 117 -16.97 -10.77 -27.25
C ASN A 117 -17.28 -9.47 -28.04
N VAL A 118 -17.20 -8.31 -27.39
CA VAL A 118 -17.49 -6.99 -27.98
C VAL A 118 -16.24 -6.16 -28.32
N GLY A 119 -15.04 -6.68 -28.00
CA GLY A 119 -13.76 -6.02 -28.31
C GLY A 119 -12.71 -6.15 -27.20
N SER A 120 -11.56 -5.52 -27.44
CA SER A 120 -10.43 -5.52 -26.53
C SER A 120 -10.25 -4.16 -25.86
N LEU A 121 -10.20 -4.14 -24.54
CA LEU A 121 -9.84 -2.99 -23.72
C LEU A 121 -8.45 -3.22 -23.12
N SER A 122 -7.52 -2.30 -23.37
CA SER A 122 -6.22 -2.28 -22.67
C SER A 122 -6.19 -1.11 -21.71
N ALA A 123 -6.17 -1.41 -20.42
CA ALA A 123 -6.06 -0.42 -19.36
C ALA A 123 -4.65 -0.49 -18.77
N SER A 124 -3.84 0.54 -19.02
CA SER A 124 -2.60 0.73 -18.25
C SER A 124 -2.99 0.91 -16.79
N LEU A 125 -2.31 0.17 -15.90
CA LEU A 125 -2.46 0.36 -14.46
C LEU A 125 -1.30 1.16 -13.87
N SER A 126 -0.51 1.81 -14.72
CA SER A 126 0.48 2.78 -14.25
C SER A 126 -0.22 3.84 -13.39
N GLY A 127 0.22 4.00 -12.14
CA GLY A 127 -0.41 4.87 -11.14
C GLY A 127 -1.59 4.26 -10.36
N SER A 128 -2.11 3.08 -10.73
CA SER A 128 -3.20 2.40 -10.02
C SER A 128 -2.75 1.75 -8.72
N ALA A 129 -1.47 1.36 -8.63
CA ALA A 129 -0.84 0.76 -7.46
C ALA A 129 -1.24 1.49 -6.18
N LEU A 130 -1.33 2.81 -6.28
CA LEU A 130 -1.68 3.69 -5.21
C LEU A 130 -3.15 3.57 -4.81
N ALA A 131 -4.08 3.62 -5.78
CA ALA A 131 -5.50 3.40 -5.53
C ALA A 131 -5.75 2.00 -4.94
N PHE A 132 -5.08 0.97 -5.45
CA PHE A 132 -5.16 -0.39 -4.92
C PHE A 132 -4.60 -0.50 -3.50
N ASN A 133 -3.44 0.10 -3.23
CA ASN A 133 -2.84 0.07 -1.90
C ASN A 133 -3.67 0.86 -0.89
N HIS A 134 -4.29 1.98 -1.29
CA HIS A 134 -5.22 2.72 -0.45
C HIS A 134 -6.51 1.93 -0.15
N ALA A 135 -7.12 1.31 -1.17
CA ALA A 135 -8.30 0.47 -0.99
C ALA A 135 -7.99 -0.75 -0.10
N TYR A 136 -6.83 -1.38 -0.29
CA TYR A 136 -6.34 -2.45 0.58
C TYR A 136 -6.14 -1.96 2.03
N GLY A 137 -5.46 -0.84 2.23
CA GLY A 137 -5.24 -0.26 3.56
C GLY A 137 -6.54 0.10 4.28
N ASN A 138 -7.53 0.62 3.56
CA ASN A 138 -8.86 0.88 4.10
C ASN A 138 -9.58 -0.43 4.49
N CYS A 139 -9.51 -1.46 3.66
CA CYS A 139 -10.05 -2.79 3.98
C CYS A 139 -9.46 -3.32 5.29
N MET A 140 -8.13 -3.26 5.43
CA MET A 140 -7.44 -3.71 6.64
C MET A 140 -7.94 -3.00 7.90
N ARG A 141 -8.31 -1.71 7.78
CA ARG A 141 -8.86 -0.90 8.89
C ARG A 141 -10.34 -1.17 9.19
N MET A 142 -11.11 -1.71 8.24
CA MET A 142 -12.51 -2.08 8.50
C MET A 142 -12.64 -3.27 9.45
N GLY A 143 -11.68 -4.20 9.42
CA GLY A 143 -11.61 -5.31 10.37
C GLY A 143 -11.21 -4.87 11.79
N THR A 144 -10.70 -3.65 11.95
CA THR A 144 -10.29 -3.07 13.23
C THR A 144 -11.38 -2.15 13.79
N THR A 145 -12.41 -2.69 14.44
CA THR A 145 -13.34 -1.90 15.27
C THR A 145 -12.69 -1.54 16.62
N GLN A 146 -11.50 -0.94 16.60
CA GLN A 146 -10.90 -0.33 17.78
C GLN A 146 -10.71 1.16 17.48
N VAL A 147 -11.46 1.98 18.22
CA VAL A 147 -11.21 3.42 18.33
C VAL A 147 -9.76 3.58 18.79
N LEU A 148 -8.90 4.09 17.90
CA LEU A 148 -7.53 4.46 18.21
C LEU A 148 -7.56 5.50 19.33
N GLN A 149 -7.29 5.08 20.56
CA GLN A 149 -6.94 6.01 21.63
C GLN A 149 -5.47 6.39 21.45
N PRO A 150 -5.11 7.68 21.54
CA PRO A 150 -3.71 8.06 21.61
C PRO A 150 -3.09 7.41 22.85
N THR A 151 -2.18 6.45 22.64
CA THR A 151 -1.39 5.86 23.72
C THR A 151 -0.45 6.95 24.27
N PRO A 152 -0.40 7.17 25.58
CA PRO A 152 0.58 8.07 26.18
C PRO A 152 2.00 7.59 25.81
N PRO A 153 2.98 8.50 25.64
CA PRO A 153 4.35 8.12 25.35
C PRO A 153 4.85 7.22 26.48
N GLN A 154 5.11 5.94 26.18
CA GLN A 154 5.81 5.07 27.13
C GLN A 154 7.29 5.43 27.08
N ALA A 155 7.92 5.43 28.25
CA ALA A 155 9.34 5.70 28.39
C ALA A 155 10.13 4.75 27.48
N SER A 156 11.09 5.30 26.73
CA SER A 156 12.02 4.58 25.87
C SER A 156 12.67 3.43 26.64
N ARG A 157 12.49 2.21 26.15
CA ARG A 157 13.11 1.00 26.69
C ARG A 157 14.34 0.67 25.84
N PRO A 158 15.48 0.33 26.44
CA PRO A 158 16.68 0.00 25.69
C PRO A 158 16.45 -1.27 24.87
N LEU A 159 16.71 -1.18 23.57
CA LEU A 159 16.71 -2.31 22.63
C LEU A 159 18.14 -2.86 22.58
N VAL A 160 18.44 -3.81 23.46
CA VAL A 160 19.71 -4.53 23.46
C VAL A 160 19.41 -6.00 23.15
N GLY A 161 20.06 -6.52 22.11
CA GLY A 161 19.94 -7.91 21.65
C GLY A 161 20.98 -8.21 20.57
N SER A 162 21.50 -9.45 20.53
CA SER A 162 22.52 -9.84 19.56
C SER A 162 21.87 -10.29 18.25
N ILE A 163 22.26 -9.66 17.13
CA ILE A 163 21.74 -10.01 15.80
C ILE A 163 22.50 -11.24 15.26
N ALA A 164 21.80 -12.36 15.10
CA ALA A 164 22.31 -13.46 14.26
C ALA A 164 22.12 -13.05 12.78
N ARG A 165 23.19 -12.61 12.13
CA ARG A 165 23.16 -12.11 10.74
C ARG A 165 23.35 -13.26 9.75
N ASP A 166 22.31 -13.55 8.97
CA ASP A 166 22.43 -14.26 7.69
C ASP A 166 22.59 -13.21 6.58
N THR A 167 23.77 -13.10 5.99
CA THR A 167 24.10 -12.06 5.01
C THR A 167 23.50 -12.29 3.61
N THR A 168 22.67 -13.32 3.45
CA THR A 168 22.00 -13.63 2.17
C THR A 168 20.51 -13.28 2.14
N SER A 169 19.93 -12.96 3.29
CA SER A 169 18.52 -12.62 3.44
C SER A 169 18.36 -11.15 3.83
N LYS A 170 17.48 -10.42 3.14
CA LYS A 170 17.07 -9.05 3.54
C LYS A 170 16.34 -9.02 4.88
N LEU A 171 15.86 -10.18 5.33
CA LEU A 171 15.14 -10.33 6.59
C LEU A 171 15.99 -11.13 7.57
N SER A 172 16.15 -10.57 8.76
CA SER A 172 16.70 -11.28 9.91
C SER A 172 15.80 -11.06 11.12
N SER A 173 15.99 -11.89 12.14
CA SER A 173 15.29 -11.76 13.41
C SER A 173 16.23 -12.01 14.57
N PHE A 174 16.03 -11.30 15.66
CA PHE A 174 16.73 -11.52 16.92
C PHE A 174 15.77 -11.37 18.09
N GLU A 175 16.18 -11.83 19.26
CA GLU A 175 15.45 -11.60 20.50
C GLU A 175 16.17 -10.52 21.30
N THR A 176 15.41 -9.60 21.89
CA THR A 176 15.92 -8.69 22.92
C THR A 176 16.29 -9.46 24.19
N ASP A 177 17.01 -8.81 25.10
CA ASP A 177 17.40 -9.43 26.38
C ASP A 177 16.20 -9.93 27.23
N ASP A 178 15.02 -9.35 27.04
CA ASP A 178 13.76 -9.79 27.69
C ASP A 178 12.97 -10.83 26.88
N GLY A 179 13.55 -11.35 25.79
CA GLY A 179 12.99 -12.41 24.96
C GLY A 179 11.91 -11.93 23.97
N ALA A 180 11.77 -10.62 23.73
CA ALA A 180 10.85 -10.12 22.73
C ALA A 180 11.47 -10.31 21.32
N PRO A 181 10.77 -10.98 20.38
CA PRO A 181 11.28 -11.14 19.04
C PRO A 181 11.26 -9.78 18.32
N VAL A 182 12.26 -9.53 17.48
CA VAL A 182 12.38 -8.36 16.61
C VAL A 182 12.67 -8.84 15.21
N VAL A 183 11.99 -8.24 14.23
CA VAL A 183 12.28 -8.45 12.80
C VAL A 183 13.04 -7.23 12.28
N VAL A 184 14.09 -7.49 11.51
CA VAL A 184 14.90 -6.47 10.84
C VAL A 184 14.78 -6.66 9.33
N PHE A 185 14.47 -5.58 8.62
CA PHE A 185 14.55 -5.52 7.17
C PHE A 185 15.74 -4.66 6.74
N GLU A 186 16.64 -5.24 5.96
CA GLU A 186 17.83 -4.60 5.40
C GLU A 186 17.82 -4.62 3.87
N GLY A 187 18.12 -3.48 3.26
CA GLY A 187 18.24 -3.34 1.82
C GLY A 187 17.12 -2.52 1.18
N ASP A 188 17.06 -2.55 -0.16
CA ASP A 188 16.06 -1.80 -0.91
C ASP A 188 14.72 -2.55 -0.95
N PHE A 189 13.62 -1.82 -0.90
CA PHE A 189 12.27 -2.32 -1.16
C PHE A 189 12.13 -2.70 -2.63
N GLU A 190 12.32 -3.97 -2.94
CA GLU A 190 12.11 -4.58 -4.24
C GLU A 190 10.77 -5.29 -4.31
N GLN A 191 10.40 -5.67 -5.53
CA GLN A 191 9.17 -6.39 -5.81
C GLN A 191 9.10 -7.67 -4.97
N GLY A 192 8.09 -7.78 -4.10
CA GLY A 192 7.82 -8.95 -3.25
C GLY A 192 8.24 -8.79 -1.78
N ASP A 193 9.03 -7.77 -1.47
CA ASP A 193 9.55 -7.57 -0.12
C ASP A 193 8.45 -7.26 0.90
N SER A 194 7.40 -6.52 0.52
CA SER A 194 6.29 -6.25 1.45
C SER A 194 5.61 -7.53 1.92
N GLN A 195 5.41 -8.51 1.03
CA GLN A 195 4.83 -9.79 1.40
C GLN A 195 5.76 -10.56 2.34
N ALA A 196 7.06 -10.61 2.01
CA ALA A 196 8.05 -11.28 2.85
C ALA A 196 8.15 -10.66 4.25
N ILE A 197 8.16 -9.33 4.34
CA ILE A 197 8.16 -8.59 5.62
C ILE A 197 6.89 -8.89 6.40
N ILE A 198 5.71 -8.79 5.78
CA ILE A 198 4.43 -9.04 6.43
C ILE A 198 4.36 -10.48 6.95
N GLU A 199 4.82 -11.46 6.17
CA GLU A 199 4.85 -12.85 6.59
C GLU A 199 5.81 -13.08 7.76
N ALA A 200 6.99 -12.47 7.76
CA ALA A 200 7.93 -12.51 8.88
C ALA A 200 7.33 -11.90 10.16
N LEU A 201 6.64 -10.76 10.06
CA LEU A 201 5.96 -10.13 11.19
C LEU A 201 4.83 -11.00 11.74
N ARG A 202 4.03 -11.65 10.87
CA ARG A 202 2.98 -12.58 11.29
C ARG A 202 3.53 -13.81 11.99
N ASN A 203 4.58 -14.40 11.44
CA ASN A 203 5.16 -15.65 11.93
C ASN A 203 5.89 -15.45 13.26
N SER A 204 6.56 -14.30 13.44
CA SER A 204 7.25 -13.96 14.69
C SER A 204 6.30 -13.47 15.79
N GLY A 205 5.15 -12.89 15.43
CA GLY A 205 4.27 -12.22 16.38
C GLY A 205 4.91 -10.99 17.04
N THR A 206 5.99 -10.45 16.45
CA THR A 206 6.67 -9.27 16.98
C THR A 206 5.78 -8.04 16.92
N SER A 207 6.02 -7.11 17.85
CA SER A 207 5.45 -5.77 17.83
C SER A 207 6.42 -4.72 17.25
N LEU A 208 7.58 -5.11 16.73
CA LEU A 208 8.60 -4.18 16.22
C LEU A 208 9.23 -4.65 14.91
N LEU A 209 9.20 -3.76 13.91
CA LEU A 209 10.01 -3.85 12.69
C LEU A 209 11.15 -2.82 12.73
N VAL A 210 12.40 -3.26 12.61
CA VAL A 210 13.55 -2.38 12.38
C VAL A 210 13.79 -2.26 10.87
N LEU A 211 13.95 -1.03 10.39
CA LEU A 211 14.13 -0.69 8.98
C LEU A 211 15.53 -0.11 8.74
N GLU A 212 16.32 -0.83 7.96
CA GLU A 212 17.66 -0.45 7.50
C GLU A 212 17.67 -0.37 5.96
N SER A 213 17.20 0.75 5.41
CA SER A 213 16.89 0.82 3.98
C SER A 213 17.17 2.19 3.36
N ALA A 214 17.81 2.18 2.18
CA ALA A 214 18.03 3.37 1.37
C ALA A 214 16.79 3.79 0.56
N GLY A 215 15.77 2.92 0.46
CA GLY A 215 14.55 3.19 -0.31
C GLY A 215 14.16 2.03 -1.21
N GLY A 216 13.65 2.34 -2.40
CA GLY A 216 13.14 1.36 -3.36
C GLY A 216 11.74 1.72 -3.84
N LEU A 217 10.91 0.69 -4.05
CA LEU A 217 9.53 0.83 -4.48
C LEU A 217 8.67 1.40 -3.35
N VAL A 218 8.13 2.61 -3.56
CA VAL A 218 7.22 3.26 -2.62
C VAL A 218 5.96 2.41 -2.39
N SER A 219 5.48 1.68 -3.41
CA SER A 219 4.33 0.79 -3.29
C SER A 219 4.57 -0.31 -2.24
N GLU A 220 5.73 -0.96 -2.27
CA GLU A 220 6.13 -2.00 -1.32
C GLU A 220 6.21 -1.45 0.11
N ALA A 221 6.90 -0.32 0.28
CA ALA A 221 7.01 0.31 1.60
C ALA A 221 5.65 0.80 2.16
N GLN A 222 4.76 1.32 1.30
CA GLN A 222 3.41 1.70 1.72
C GLN A 222 2.58 0.50 2.18
N MET A 223 2.68 -0.64 1.48
CA MET A 223 2.00 -1.87 1.89
C MET A 223 2.46 -2.33 3.28
N VAL A 224 3.76 -2.30 3.54
CA VAL A 224 4.31 -2.56 4.88
C VAL A 224 3.72 -1.57 5.88
N GLY A 225 3.78 -0.26 5.60
CA GLY A 225 3.26 0.75 6.54
C GLY A 225 1.76 0.62 6.85
N TYR A 226 0.92 0.23 5.88
CA TYR A 226 -0.49 -0.09 6.15
C TYR A 226 -0.64 -1.29 7.07
N TYR A 227 0.16 -2.33 6.86
CA TYR A 227 0.14 -3.51 7.71
C TYR A 227 0.57 -3.15 9.14
N LEU A 228 1.66 -2.42 9.32
CA LEU A 228 2.14 -1.99 10.63
C LEU A 228 1.06 -1.22 11.40
N ARG A 229 0.44 -0.22 10.74
CA ARG A 229 -0.61 0.59 11.33
C ARG A 229 -1.83 -0.23 11.74
N SER A 230 -2.25 -1.15 10.88
CA SER A 230 -3.48 -1.93 11.09
C SER A 230 -3.31 -3.05 12.12
N ASN A 231 -2.08 -3.49 12.38
CA ASN A 231 -1.79 -4.59 13.30
C ASN A 231 -1.05 -4.14 14.57
N ASN A 232 -1.07 -2.83 14.87
CA ASN A 232 -0.46 -2.25 16.06
C ASN A 232 1.04 -2.59 16.21
N VAL A 233 1.78 -2.59 15.10
CA VAL A 233 3.22 -2.86 15.06
C VAL A 233 3.97 -1.53 15.04
N ASN A 234 5.02 -1.43 15.84
CA ASN A 234 5.94 -0.31 15.89
C ASN A 234 6.99 -0.41 14.78
N ALA A 235 7.53 0.73 14.37
CA ALA A 235 8.61 0.80 13.39
C ALA A 235 9.80 1.53 14.00
N MET A 236 11.00 1.05 13.73
CA MET A 236 12.24 1.73 14.11
C MET A 236 13.08 2.01 12.87
N ALA A 237 13.48 3.26 12.68
CA ALA A 237 14.58 3.58 11.78
C ALA A 237 15.88 3.14 12.42
N GLY A 238 16.61 2.26 11.73
CA GLY A 238 17.95 1.87 12.10
C GLY A 238 18.99 2.93 11.74
N GLU A 239 20.20 2.55 11.35
CA GLU A 239 21.25 3.47 10.87
C GLU A 239 20.79 4.32 9.67
N LEU A 240 20.03 3.73 8.74
CA LEU A 240 19.56 4.41 7.54
C LEU A 240 18.09 4.11 7.25
N CYS A 241 17.28 5.16 7.07
CA CYS A 241 15.93 5.03 6.52
C CYS A 241 15.64 6.20 5.57
N ALA A 242 15.82 5.98 4.27
CA ALA A 242 15.67 7.00 3.26
C ALA A 242 14.60 6.67 2.22
N SER A 243 14.07 7.71 1.56
CA SER A 243 13.17 7.57 0.41
C SER A 243 11.93 6.71 0.75
N ALA A 244 11.66 5.64 0.01
CA ALA A 244 10.55 4.72 0.25
C ALA A 244 10.50 4.18 1.69
N CYS A 245 11.65 3.98 2.37
CA CYS A 245 11.68 3.52 3.76
C CYS A 245 10.84 4.41 4.70
N THR A 246 10.84 5.72 4.46
CA THR A 246 10.07 6.68 5.28
C THR A 246 8.55 6.45 5.20
N PHE A 247 8.05 5.83 4.13
CA PHE A 247 6.65 5.43 4.03
C PHE A 247 6.37 4.26 4.98
N ALA A 248 7.20 3.21 4.97
CA ALA A 248 7.04 2.09 5.91
C ALA A 248 7.16 2.56 7.36
N LEU A 249 8.17 3.39 7.68
CA LEU A 249 8.37 3.98 9.00
C LEU A 249 7.13 4.74 9.48
N ALA A 250 6.53 5.57 8.61
CA ALA A 250 5.33 6.33 8.95
C ALA A 250 4.16 5.45 9.42
N GLY A 251 4.08 4.21 8.91
CA GLY A 251 3.06 3.24 9.27
C GLY A 251 3.10 2.75 10.71
N GLY A 252 4.27 2.76 11.36
CA GLY A 252 4.44 2.28 12.74
C GLY A 252 3.58 3.04 13.75
N VAL A 253 3.02 2.34 14.75
CA VAL A 253 2.21 2.98 15.79
C VAL A 253 3.04 3.91 16.66
N GLU A 254 4.12 3.38 17.24
CA GLU A 254 5.27 4.16 17.66
C GLU A 254 6.36 4.07 16.59
N ARG A 255 7.06 5.19 16.40
CA ARG A 255 8.07 5.38 15.36
C ARG A 255 9.36 5.79 16.02
N LEU A 256 10.25 4.83 16.21
CA LEU A 256 11.52 5.03 16.90
C LEU A 256 12.59 5.39 15.89
N ALA A 257 13.58 6.16 16.33
CA ALA A 257 14.83 6.35 15.59
C ALA A 257 15.97 6.49 16.59
N LEU A 258 17.14 5.96 16.26
CA LEU A 258 18.36 6.34 16.98
C LEU A 258 18.64 7.82 16.71
N SER A 259 19.26 8.51 17.66
CA SER A 259 19.73 9.88 17.44
C SER A 259 20.77 9.98 16.32
N THR A 260 21.41 8.86 15.97
CA THR A 260 22.35 8.71 14.85
C THR A 260 21.69 8.26 13.55
N SER A 261 20.40 7.88 13.58
CA SER A 261 19.67 7.43 12.40
C SER A 261 19.65 8.50 11.32
N ARG A 262 20.02 8.10 10.10
CA ARG A 262 19.95 8.98 8.93
C ARG A 262 18.61 8.81 8.23
N ILE A 263 17.72 9.78 8.45
CA ILE A 263 16.39 9.81 7.82
C ILE A 263 16.40 10.78 6.65
N GLY A 264 16.16 10.27 5.44
CA GLY A 264 16.35 11.01 4.19
C GLY A 264 15.09 11.12 3.33
N LEU A 265 14.82 12.33 2.82
CA LEU A 265 13.72 12.62 1.91
C LEU A 265 14.23 13.12 0.54
N HIS A 266 13.59 12.67 -0.53
CA HIS A 266 13.73 13.25 -1.86
C HIS A 266 12.47 12.98 -2.70
N ARG A 267 12.32 13.64 -3.85
CA ARG A 267 11.19 13.35 -4.74
C ARG A 267 11.32 11.96 -5.35
N SER A 268 10.23 11.22 -5.41
CA SER A 268 10.17 9.96 -6.16
C SER A 268 10.35 10.19 -7.66
N GLN A 269 11.01 9.25 -8.33
CA GLN A 269 10.99 9.19 -9.79
C GLN A 269 9.74 8.44 -10.21
N LEU A 270 9.00 8.98 -11.19
CA LEU A 270 7.95 8.21 -11.85
C LEU A 270 8.62 7.17 -12.75
N LEU A 271 8.28 5.89 -12.53
CA LEU A 271 8.76 4.79 -13.37
C LEU A 271 8.36 5.06 -14.82
N GLY A 272 9.31 4.97 -15.76
CA GLY A 272 9.12 5.28 -17.18
C GLY A 272 9.58 6.67 -17.64
N GLY A 273 9.94 7.57 -16.71
CA GLY A 273 10.51 8.89 -17.02
C GLY A 273 9.47 9.93 -17.43
N GLY A 274 9.52 11.12 -16.81
CA GLY A 274 8.77 12.30 -17.25
C GLY A 274 7.25 12.12 -17.29
N GLY A 275 6.63 11.83 -16.14
CA GLY A 275 5.16 11.87 -16.04
C GLY A 275 4.60 13.26 -16.32
N SER A 276 3.34 13.31 -16.75
CA SER A 276 2.64 14.57 -16.98
C SER A 276 2.52 15.38 -15.69
N LEU A 277 2.23 16.68 -15.81
CA LEU A 277 1.91 17.51 -14.64
C LEU A 277 0.74 16.89 -13.84
N GLU A 278 -0.23 16.31 -14.54
CA GLU A 278 -1.39 15.64 -13.94
C GLU A 278 -0.97 14.42 -13.12
N ASP A 279 -0.09 13.57 -13.66
CA ASP A 279 0.44 12.39 -12.94
C ASP A 279 1.21 12.81 -11.68
N GLY A 280 2.06 13.84 -11.81
CA GLY A 280 2.82 14.38 -10.68
C GLY A 280 1.91 14.93 -9.58
N GLN A 281 0.86 15.68 -9.96
CA GLN A 281 -0.14 16.19 -9.02
C GLN A 281 -0.90 15.07 -8.32
N GLN A 282 -1.27 14.01 -9.07
CA GLN A 282 -1.97 12.87 -8.50
C GLN A 282 -1.10 12.10 -7.51
N VAL A 283 0.16 11.82 -7.85
CA VAL A 283 1.11 11.16 -6.94
C VAL A 283 1.36 11.99 -5.69
N ALA A 284 1.56 13.30 -5.82
CA ALA A 284 1.70 14.18 -4.67
C ALA A 284 0.46 14.17 -3.76
N ALA A 285 -0.75 14.28 -4.34
CA ALA A 285 -2.00 14.21 -3.59
C ALA A 285 -2.17 12.89 -2.83
N ASN A 286 -1.70 11.79 -3.42
CA ASN A 286 -1.74 10.48 -2.78
C ASN A 286 -0.73 10.35 -1.64
N TYR A 287 0.50 10.83 -1.80
CA TYR A 287 1.48 10.86 -0.71
C TYR A 287 0.96 11.71 0.46
N LEU A 288 0.36 12.86 0.17
CA LEU A 288 -0.28 13.71 1.18
C LEU A 288 -1.36 12.93 1.95
N ARG A 289 -2.22 12.18 1.26
CA ARG A 289 -3.24 11.34 1.90
C ARG A 289 -2.63 10.20 2.72
N TYR A 290 -1.60 9.53 2.20
CA TYR A 290 -0.90 8.45 2.90
C TYR A 290 -0.34 8.94 4.24
N PHE A 291 0.55 9.93 4.21
CA PHE A 291 1.22 10.46 5.39
C PHE A 291 0.22 11.03 6.40
N ARG A 292 -0.79 11.77 5.93
CA ARG A 292 -1.87 12.25 6.79
C ARG A 292 -2.63 11.11 7.47
N SER A 293 -2.93 10.02 6.75
CA SER A 293 -3.59 8.84 7.32
C SER A 293 -2.74 8.08 8.34
N MET A 294 -1.42 8.32 8.31
CA MET A 294 -0.46 7.77 9.27
C MET A 294 -0.14 8.75 10.42
N GLY A 295 -0.82 9.89 10.50
CA GLY A 295 -0.54 10.92 11.52
C GLY A 295 0.83 11.58 11.36
N VAL A 296 1.32 11.68 10.12
CA VAL A 296 2.53 12.43 9.74
C VAL A 296 2.10 13.74 9.08
N ASP A 297 2.80 14.83 9.39
CA ASP A 297 2.56 16.14 8.80
C ASP A 297 2.76 16.07 7.27
N PRO A 298 1.74 16.40 6.47
CA PRO A 298 1.83 16.42 5.02
C PRO A 298 2.91 17.38 4.46
N GLU A 299 3.41 18.33 5.24
CA GLU A 299 4.58 19.16 4.89
C GLU A 299 5.78 18.30 4.46
N LEU A 300 5.92 17.09 5.01
CA LEU A 300 6.95 16.12 4.60
C LEU A 300 6.96 15.90 3.08
N VAL A 301 5.79 15.83 2.44
CA VAL A 301 5.66 15.62 0.99
C VAL A 301 6.17 16.83 0.22
N ALA A 302 5.92 18.05 0.71
CA ALA A 302 6.42 19.28 0.10
C ALA A 302 7.96 19.36 0.23
N ILE A 303 8.50 19.02 1.40
CA ILE A 303 9.95 18.94 1.63
C ILE A 303 10.58 17.95 0.65
N ALA A 304 10.06 16.72 0.58
CA ALA A 304 10.55 15.68 -0.33
C ALA A 304 10.47 16.14 -1.80
N GLY A 305 9.32 16.67 -2.24
CA GLY A 305 9.09 17.11 -3.61
C GLY A 305 10.01 18.24 -4.08
N SER A 306 10.50 19.08 -3.16
CA SER A 306 11.44 20.18 -3.46
C SER A 306 12.87 19.69 -3.78
N VAL A 307 13.20 18.45 -3.41
CA VAL A 307 14.54 17.87 -3.55
C VAL A 307 14.59 17.00 -4.80
N SER A 308 15.57 17.18 -5.67
CA SER A 308 15.74 16.31 -6.85
C SER A 308 16.08 14.88 -6.43
N SER A 309 15.71 13.89 -7.25
CA SER A 309 15.90 12.47 -6.91
C SER A 309 17.36 12.02 -6.81
N GLY A 310 18.31 12.80 -7.37
CA GLY A 310 19.74 12.55 -7.22
C GLY A 310 20.36 13.22 -5.98
N ASN A 311 19.56 13.94 -5.20
CA ASN A 311 19.96 14.61 -3.97
C ASN A 311 19.11 14.06 -2.81
N MET A 312 19.52 14.38 -1.58
CA MET A 312 18.79 13.99 -0.38
C MET A 312 18.70 15.14 0.60
N ARG A 313 17.51 15.34 1.18
CA ARG A 313 17.32 16.14 2.37
C ARG A 313 17.31 15.23 3.58
N TRP A 314 18.38 15.32 4.38
CA TRP A 314 18.49 14.60 5.65
C TRP A 314 17.79 15.40 6.75
N LEU A 315 16.87 14.77 7.47
CA LEU A 315 16.18 15.39 8.60
C LEU A 315 17.02 15.28 9.87
N SER A 316 17.01 16.32 10.70
CA SER A 316 17.42 16.19 12.09
C SER A 316 16.35 15.44 12.90
N SER A 317 16.72 14.86 14.05
CA SER A 317 15.77 14.19 14.96
C SER A 317 14.60 15.10 15.34
N THR A 318 14.88 16.37 15.66
CA THR A 318 13.84 17.37 15.98
C THR A 318 12.90 17.65 14.80
N GLU A 319 13.40 17.67 13.56
CA GLU A 319 12.54 17.84 12.38
C GLU A 319 11.68 16.59 12.13
N ALA A 320 12.27 15.40 12.26
CA ALA A 320 11.55 14.14 12.12
C ALA A 320 10.43 14.01 13.17
N GLU A 321 10.68 14.45 14.41
CA GLU A 321 9.67 14.52 15.48
C GLU A 321 8.60 15.57 15.21
N ARG A 322 8.98 16.78 14.79
CA ARG A 322 8.03 17.86 14.46
C ARG A 322 7.08 17.46 13.35
N LEU A 323 7.59 16.78 12.32
CA LEU A 323 6.79 16.25 11.22
C LEU A 323 5.96 15.02 11.65
N GLY A 324 6.17 14.50 12.86
CA GLY A 324 5.56 13.27 13.33
C GLY A 324 6.05 12.02 12.59
N LEU A 325 7.15 12.09 11.83
CA LEU A 325 7.73 10.89 11.18
C LEU A 325 8.42 9.98 12.21
N VAL A 326 8.93 10.56 13.29
CA VAL A 326 9.46 9.88 14.49
C VAL A 326 8.66 10.34 15.69
N THR A 327 8.34 9.44 16.61
CA THR A 327 7.66 9.76 17.87
C THR A 327 8.59 9.66 19.08
N VAL A 328 9.66 8.86 18.96
CA VAL A 328 10.65 8.65 20.02
C VAL A 328 12.04 8.62 19.42
N THR A 329 12.89 9.59 19.78
CA THR A 329 14.33 9.50 19.51
C THR A 329 15.05 8.80 20.66
N VAL A 330 15.79 7.76 20.35
CA VAL A 330 16.59 6.98 21.30
C VAL A 330 18.05 7.48 21.26
N PRO A 331 18.61 7.98 22.37
CA PRO A 331 20.02 8.39 22.42
C PRO A 331 20.96 7.18 22.20
N PRO A 332 22.19 7.39 21.71
CA PRO A 332 23.17 6.32 21.62
C PRO A 332 23.65 5.97 23.04
N GLU A 333 23.78 4.69 23.36
CA GLU A 333 24.47 4.25 24.59
C GLU A 333 25.96 4.57 24.58
#